data_AF-A0A8R1TWB1-F1
#
_entry.id   AF-A0A8R1TWB1-F1
#
_cell.length_a   1.000
_cell.length_b   1.000
_cell.length_c   1.000
_cell.angle_alpha   90.00
_cell.angle_beta   90.00
_cell.angle_gamma   90.00
#
_symmetry.space_group_name_H-M   'P 1'
#
loop_
_entity.id
_entity.type
_entity.pdbx_description
1 polymer ?
#
loop_
_entity_poly.entity_id
_entity_poly.type
_entity_poly.pdbx_seq_one_letter_code
_entity_poly.pdbx_strand_id
1 'polypeptide(L)'
;MENNENQNATHSQNVTDVKLLNENDTIRSSSSKISRKNSTEDVYNEIDTIFFENVAEYTKDPCKLITKLKEKYRNEFKNWKCLHTDQVEHGDLVRMRGMILNGMQTEFSLNAVITEDEDGSTRTVCGILRNHLNCSNIKEIKDIARRNAYILVSERGITDWYLEISHGRNEQRSAEVLLENEESRIYALFYDEESENFKPNAVFDLYGIIDLAEMRDVEDDNGSNIKNLLSMVSLHVIYYELVEHHDIVRNYTNMQGFDSLIYAFEQFFESKVIALSLACQLFIFQHLQPPKSVEYTFPYTIKKVYDSKLVIEMIKLFMPKIHVIEVTQASMEKSWASYERTESAFEQGLLQVSHNTLIIIDETKISSESLLLTKKERQNYHLIKNFLSTRKMLFIYPYHTVEIESNGNDDFAMIVPNSCRKDMNFVRQYAMEHGNELNLCRHALLSCPKSFCNISICKTVEEMAVESFLTMQRIYRNANDNSARLHRQLIISKLLTSLKGKKTVDEDCWTKALELENGTLIFCEIVLNKLPSLGEDYSLDHFWSTVLCFDEFYCNRNHLVDPNSDINSLLPMKANNFGRYSTNSYSKFNAGSAFNLITIQYIPVDSK
;
A
#
# COMPACT_ATOMS: atom_id res chain seq x y z
N MET A 1 21.42 68.67 -12.14
CA MET A 1 22.44 67.83 -11.50
C MET A 1 22.27 66.47 -12.16
N GLU A 2 22.70 66.38 -13.42
CA GLU A 2 24.05 65.96 -13.85
C GLU A 2 24.14 64.42 -13.81
N ASN A 3 24.15 63.74 -14.97
CA ASN A 3 25.29 63.51 -15.88
C ASN A 3 26.33 62.53 -15.26
N ASN A 4 26.98 61.62 -15.96
CA ASN A 4 26.87 61.16 -17.35
C ASN A 4 27.49 59.75 -17.49
N GLU A 5 26.95 58.98 -18.43
CA GLU A 5 27.67 58.23 -19.49
C GLU A 5 29.11 57.65 -19.35
N ASN A 6 29.21 56.42 -19.88
CA ASN A 6 30.18 55.93 -20.88
C ASN A 6 31.56 55.29 -20.52
N GLN A 7 31.70 54.05 -21.03
CA GLN A 7 32.82 53.48 -21.82
C GLN A 7 34.06 52.81 -21.17
N ASN A 8 34.14 51.49 -21.45
CA ASN A 8 35.24 50.76 -22.11
C ASN A 8 36.62 50.48 -21.44
N ALA A 9 36.88 49.16 -21.33
CA ALA A 9 38.04 48.43 -21.88
C ALA A 9 39.24 47.97 -21.00
N THR A 10 39.44 46.64 -21.07
CA THR A 10 40.71 45.85 -21.14
C THR A 10 41.60 45.53 -19.92
N HIS A 11 41.83 44.20 -19.77
CA HIS A 11 42.97 43.48 -19.17
C HIS A 11 43.12 43.53 -17.62
N SER A 12 43.64 42.50 -16.91
CA SER A 12 44.42 41.30 -17.31
C SER A 12 44.18 40.03 -16.46
N GLN A 13 44.50 38.88 -17.07
CA GLN A 13 44.79 37.50 -16.60
C GLN A 13 45.01 37.17 -15.09
N ASN A 14 44.46 36.01 -14.67
CA ASN A 14 45.11 34.88 -13.93
C ASN A 14 44.08 33.72 -13.85
N VAL A 15 44.19 32.61 -14.61
CA VAL A 15 45.04 31.40 -14.43
C VAL A 15 44.62 30.50 -13.25
N THR A 16 43.77 29.49 -13.55
CA THR A 16 43.94 28.08 -13.15
C THR A 16 43.06 27.15 -14.01
N ASP A 17 43.65 26.10 -14.56
CA ASP A 17 42.99 25.13 -15.44
C ASP A 17 42.23 24.03 -14.69
N VAL A 18 41.02 23.68 -15.16
CA VAL A 18 40.44 22.34 -14.98
C VAL A 18 39.83 21.87 -16.31
N LYS A 19 40.42 20.83 -16.89
CA LYS A 19 39.93 20.17 -18.11
C LYS A 19 38.76 19.24 -17.79
N LEU A 20 37.75 19.23 -18.66
CA LEU A 20 36.97 18.03 -18.97
C LEU A 20 36.64 18.07 -20.47
N LEU A 21 37.01 17.02 -21.20
CA LEU A 21 37.04 17.02 -22.66
C LEU A 21 35.67 16.70 -23.29
N ASN A 22 35.35 17.44 -24.35
CA ASN A 22 34.65 16.88 -25.50
C ASN A 22 35.67 16.09 -26.33
N GLU A 23 35.48 14.78 -26.49
CA GLU A 23 36.18 13.98 -27.50
C GLU A 23 35.17 13.16 -28.33
N ASN A 24 35.08 13.51 -29.61
CA ASN A 24 34.42 12.69 -30.63
C ASN A 24 35.36 11.55 -31.02
N ASP A 25 35.26 10.39 -30.37
CA ASP A 25 36.14 9.26 -30.70
C ASP A 25 35.45 8.22 -31.59
N THR A 26 35.72 8.32 -32.89
CA THR A 26 35.43 7.27 -33.87
C THR A 26 36.55 6.22 -33.84
N ILE A 27 36.66 5.45 -32.75
CA ILE A 27 37.70 4.42 -32.58
C ILE A 27 37.13 3.00 -32.60
N ARG A 28 37.09 2.49 -33.84
CA ARG A 28 37.19 1.09 -34.28
C ARG A 28 37.81 0.10 -33.28
N SER A 29 36.99 -0.60 -32.49
CA SER A 29 37.38 -1.84 -31.79
C SER A 29 36.86 -3.08 -32.53
N SER A 30 37.71 -3.63 -33.40
CA SER A 30 37.51 -4.96 -34.00
C SER A 30 37.75 -6.06 -32.96
N SER A 31 37.02 -7.18 -33.07
CA SER A 31 37.04 -8.38 -32.21
C SER A 31 36.71 -8.10 -30.73
N SER A 32 35.64 -8.66 -30.16
CA SER A 32 35.27 -10.08 -30.25
C SER A 32 33.76 -10.35 -30.35
N LYS A 33 33.30 -10.85 -31.50
CA LYS A 33 32.13 -11.75 -31.55
C LYS A 33 32.57 -13.12 -31.01
N ILE A 34 32.72 -13.24 -29.69
CA ILE A 34 33.06 -14.51 -29.02
C ILE A 34 31.93 -14.85 -28.03
N SER A 35 31.14 -15.85 -28.43
CA SER A 35 30.29 -16.72 -27.60
C SER A 35 30.12 -16.37 -26.12
N ARG A 36 29.08 -15.60 -25.81
CA ARG A 36 28.27 -15.81 -24.59
C ARG A 36 26.87 -16.22 -25.05
N LYS A 37 26.58 -17.52 -24.98
CA LYS A 37 25.32 -18.10 -25.46
C LYS A 37 24.88 -19.34 -24.64
N ASN A 38 25.43 -19.50 -23.43
CA ASN A 38 25.43 -20.76 -22.66
C ASN A 38 25.37 -20.55 -21.12
N SER A 39 24.63 -19.56 -20.61
CA SER A 39 24.43 -19.38 -19.15
C SER A 39 22.98 -19.50 -18.68
N THR A 40 22.01 -19.29 -19.56
CA THR A 40 20.56 -19.39 -19.25
C THR A 40 20.03 -20.82 -19.17
N GLU A 41 20.85 -21.83 -19.50
CA GLU A 41 20.43 -23.24 -19.50
C GLU A 41 20.56 -23.92 -18.12
N ASP A 42 21.33 -23.39 -17.18
CA ASP A 42 21.78 -24.14 -16.00
C ASP A 42 20.63 -24.51 -15.02
N VAL A 43 19.81 -23.52 -14.63
CA VAL A 43 18.67 -23.71 -13.71
C VAL A 43 17.61 -24.63 -14.32
N TYR A 44 17.37 -24.51 -15.62
CA TYR A 44 16.42 -25.37 -16.33
C TYR A 44 16.93 -26.81 -16.48
N ASN A 45 18.23 -27.01 -16.76
CA ASN A 45 18.87 -28.33 -16.73
C ASN A 45 18.84 -28.94 -15.32
N GLU A 46 18.98 -28.12 -14.28
CA GLU A 46 18.90 -28.53 -12.88
C GLU A 46 17.50 -29.02 -12.50
N ILE A 47 16.45 -28.30 -12.91
CA ILE A 47 15.05 -28.72 -12.77
C ILE A 47 14.79 -30.02 -13.54
N ASP A 48 15.24 -30.11 -14.79
CA ASP A 48 15.06 -31.31 -15.60
C ASP A 48 15.75 -32.52 -14.97
N THR A 49 16.97 -32.35 -14.44
CA THR A 49 17.68 -33.39 -13.69
C THR A 49 16.86 -33.88 -12.50
N ILE A 50 16.31 -32.98 -11.69
CA ILE A 50 15.48 -33.33 -10.53
C ILE A 50 14.18 -34.01 -10.96
N PHE A 51 13.56 -33.53 -12.04
CA PHE A 51 12.34 -34.11 -12.61
C PHE A 51 12.58 -35.54 -13.11
N PHE A 52 13.71 -35.80 -13.76
CA PHE A 52 14.06 -37.13 -14.26
C PHE A 52 14.35 -38.15 -13.15
N GLU A 53 14.61 -37.73 -11.90
CA GLU A 53 14.69 -38.66 -10.76
C GLU A 53 13.37 -39.38 -10.48
N ASN A 54 12.20 -38.75 -10.71
CA ASN A 54 10.89 -39.39 -10.57
C ASN A 54 9.81 -38.79 -11.49
N VAL A 55 10.01 -38.95 -12.80
CA VAL A 55 9.10 -38.46 -13.86
C VAL A 55 7.63 -38.78 -13.56
N ALA A 56 7.32 -40.00 -13.16
CA ALA A 56 5.95 -40.46 -12.95
C ALA A 56 5.25 -39.78 -11.76
N GLU A 57 5.99 -39.42 -10.71
CA GLU A 57 5.47 -38.71 -9.56
C GLU A 57 5.28 -37.21 -9.87
N TYR A 58 6.32 -36.55 -10.37
CA TYR A 58 6.29 -35.11 -10.61
C TYR A 58 5.37 -34.70 -11.76
N THR A 59 5.21 -35.56 -12.78
CA THR A 59 4.23 -35.32 -13.86
C THR A 59 2.80 -35.29 -13.33
N LYS A 60 2.48 -36.15 -12.36
CA LYS A 60 1.13 -36.28 -11.78
C LYS A 60 0.87 -35.26 -10.66
N ASP A 61 1.92 -34.84 -9.97
CA ASP A 61 1.85 -33.94 -8.82
C ASP A 61 3.04 -32.96 -8.86
N PRO A 62 2.91 -31.84 -9.60
CA PRO A 62 3.97 -30.83 -9.71
C PRO A 62 4.38 -30.24 -8.36
N CYS A 63 3.48 -30.16 -7.38
CA CYS A 63 3.76 -29.62 -6.04
C CYS A 63 4.87 -30.37 -5.33
N LYS A 64 5.09 -31.66 -5.64
CA LYS A 64 6.22 -32.43 -5.12
C LYS A 64 7.57 -32.01 -5.71
N LEU A 65 7.60 -31.62 -6.99
CA LEU A 65 8.80 -31.03 -7.60
C LEU A 65 9.09 -29.67 -6.98
N ILE A 66 8.07 -28.83 -6.80
CA ILE A 66 8.19 -27.53 -6.12
C ILE A 66 8.70 -27.69 -4.70
N THR A 67 8.16 -28.66 -3.94
CA THR A 67 8.61 -28.96 -2.56
C THR A 67 10.09 -29.33 -2.53
N LYS A 68 10.55 -30.17 -3.46
CA LYS A 68 11.96 -30.59 -3.56
C LYS A 68 12.89 -29.44 -3.96
N LEU A 69 12.47 -28.55 -4.87
CA LEU A 69 13.20 -27.33 -5.21
C LEU A 69 13.28 -26.36 -4.01
N LYS A 70 12.18 -26.21 -3.27
CA LYS A 70 12.10 -25.40 -2.05
C LYS A 70 13.01 -25.92 -0.93
N GLU A 71 13.15 -27.24 -0.79
CA GLU A 71 14.12 -27.85 0.12
C GLU A 71 15.57 -27.62 -0.34
N LYS A 72 15.84 -27.77 -1.65
CA LYS A 72 17.16 -27.57 -2.25
C LYS A 72 17.70 -26.15 -2.03
N TYR A 73 16.91 -25.14 -2.39
CA TYR A 73 17.34 -23.74 -2.36
C TYR A 73 17.06 -23.00 -1.04
N ARG A 74 16.61 -23.71 0.01
CA ARG A 74 16.20 -23.13 1.32
C ARG A 74 17.17 -22.10 1.89
N ASN A 75 18.47 -22.31 1.71
CA ASN A 75 19.53 -21.45 2.27
C ASN A 75 20.01 -20.35 1.30
N GLU A 76 19.52 -20.34 0.07
CA GLU A 76 20.04 -19.52 -1.03
C GLU A 76 19.08 -18.41 -1.47
N PHE A 77 17.77 -18.54 -1.18
CA PHE A 77 16.72 -17.58 -1.55
C PHE A 77 17.07 -16.09 -1.35
N LYS A 78 17.79 -15.75 -0.27
CA LYS A 78 18.19 -14.36 0.03
C LYS A 78 19.32 -13.82 -0.85
N ASN A 79 20.05 -14.70 -1.52
CA ASN A 79 21.18 -14.38 -2.41
C ASN A 79 20.75 -14.36 -3.89
N TRP A 80 19.50 -14.68 -4.20
CA TRP A 80 18.95 -14.64 -5.55
C TRP A 80 18.85 -13.20 -6.06
N LYS A 81 18.92 -13.04 -7.39
CA LYS A 81 18.83 -11.72 -8.03
C LYS A 81 17.53 -11.06 -7.62
N CYS A 82 17.59 -9.83 -7.14
CA CYS A 82 16.39 -9.08 -6.84
C CYS A 82 15.83 -8.55 -8.17
N LEU A 83 14.71 -9.13 -8.64
CA LEU A 83 14.05 -8.81 -9.93
C LEU A 83 13.80 -7.31 -10.12
N HIS A 84 13.68 -6.63 -8.99
CA HIS A 84 13.46 -5.21 -8.84
C HIS A 84 14.70 -4.36 -9.15
N THR A 85 15.89 -4.81 -8.78
CA THR A 85 17.11 -4.00 -8.78
C THR A 85 18.17 -4.46 -9.77
N ASP A 86 18.08 -5.71 -10.20
CA ASP A 86 19.14 -6.39 -10.92
C ASP A 86 18.74 -6.61 -12.39
N GLN A 87 19.74 -6.70 -13.27
CA GLN A 87 19.51 -7.12 -14.64
C GLN A 87 19.24 -8.63 -14.67
N VAL A 88 18.03 -9.00 -15.09
CA VAL A 88 17.55 -10.37 -15.19
C VAL A 88 17.49 -10.85 -16.64
N GLU A 89 17.84 -12.12 -16.85
CA GLU A 89 17.75 -12.87 -18.10
C GLU A 89 16.76 -14.04 -17.94
N HIS A 90 16.19 -14.54 -19.03
CA HIS A 90 15.28 -15.68 -19.01
C HIS A 90 15.95 -16.91 -18.37
N GLY A 91 15.29 -17.51 -17.37
CA GLY A 91 15.81 -18.64 -16.60
C GLY A 91 16.57 -18.27 -15.32
N ASP A 92 16.77 -16.98 -15.02
CA ASP A 92 17.34 -16.56 -13.73
C ASP A 92 16.47 -16.95 -12.54
N LEU A 93 17.12 -17.38 -11.45
CA LEU A 93 16.54 -17.46 -10.12
C LEU A 93 16.46 -16.05 -9.51
N VAL A 94 15.24 -15.61 -9.22
CA VAL A 94 14.97 -14.25 -8.75
C VAL A 94 14.13 -14.22 -7.49
N ARG A 95 14.34 -13.17 -6.70
CA ARG A 95 13.47 -12.76 -5.58
C ARG A 95 12.78 -11.44 -5.90
N MET A 96 11.54 -11.28 -5.46
CA MET A 96 10.80 -10.01 -5.55
C MET A 96 9.87 -9.83 -4.34
N ARG A 97 9.51 -8.58 -4.03
CA ARG A 97 8.34 -8.28 -3.19
C ARG A 97 7.22 -7.76 -4.08
N GLY A 98 6.04 -8.37 -4.01
CA GLY A 98 4.90 -7.99 -4.86
C GLY A 98 3.61 -7.86 -4.06
N MET A 99 2.81 -6.85 -4.39
CA MET A 99 1.43 -6.72 -3.94
C MET A 99 0.49 -7.34 -4.99
N ILE A 100 -0.45 -8.18 -4.56
CA ILE A 100 -1.47 -8.75 -5.44
C ILE A 100 -2.44 -7.66 -5.88
N LEU A 101 -2.57 -7.48 -7.20
CA LEU A 101 -3.38 -6.43 -7.81
C LEU A 101 -4.87 -6.79 -7.87
N ASN A 102 -5.20 -8.02 -8.28
CA ASN A 102 -6.57 -8.46 -8.54
C ASN A 102 -6.84 -9.88 -8.01
N GLY A 103 -8.05 -10.38 -8.21
CA GLY A 103 -8.42 -11.76 -7.84
C GLY A 103 -7.68 -12.80 -8.70
N MET A 104 -7.61 -14.02 -8.19
CA MET A 104 -6.98 -15.17 -8.83
C MET A 104 -7.49 -15.39 -10.27
N GLN A 105 -6.56 -15.53 -11.20
CA GLN A 105 -6.81 -16.16 -12.50
C GLN A 105 -6.42 -17.64 -12.43
N THR A 106 -7.09 -18.48 -13.21
CA THR A 106 -6.77 -19.91 -13.31
C THR A 106 -6.24 -20.20 -14.70
N GLU A 107 -5.03 -20.73 -14.75
CA GLU A 107 -4.37 -21.21 -15.97
C GLU A 107 -4.22 -22.73 -15.98
N PHE A 108 -3.87 -23.28 -17.14
CA PHE A 108 -3.48 -24.67 -17.32
C PHE A 108 -2.07 -24.73 -17.90
N SER A 109 -1.20 -25.55 -17.31
CA SER A 109 0.18 -25.75 -17.75
C SER A 109 0.45 -27.20 -18.12
N LEU A 110 1.22 -27.43 -19.18
CA LEU A 110 1.74 -28.77 -19.50
C LEU A 110 2.70 -29.21 -18.39
N ASN A 111 2.51 -30.39 -17.80
CA ASN A 111 3.43 -30.91 -16.80
C ASN A 111 4.62 -31.61 -17.46
N ALA A 112 4.35 -32.38 -18.50
CA ALA A 112 5.36 -33.01 -19.34
C ALA A 112 4.81 -33.37 -20.72
N VAL A 113 5.70 -33.46 -21.70
CA VAL A 113 5.41 -33.92 -23.07
C VAL A 113 6.42 -34.98 -23.49
N ILE A 114 6.03 -35.90 -24.38
CA ILE A 114 6.99 -36.70 -25.16
C ILE A 114 7.20 -36.03 -26.50
N THR A 115 8.47 -35.83 -26.85
CA THR A 115 8.92 -35.29 -28.14
C THR A 115 9.60 -36.37 -28.96
N GLU A 116 9.57 -36.23 -30.29
CA GLU A 116 10.45 -36.97 -31.21
C GLU A 116 11.62 -36.07 -31.61
N ASP A 117 12.84 -36.58 -31.47
CA ASP A 117 14.03 -35.96 -32.07
C ASP A 117 14.20 -36.46 -33.54
N GLU A 118 15.06 -35.82 -34.33
CA GLU A 118 15.19 -36.09 -35.78
C GLU A 118 15.62 -37.54 -36.12
N ASP A 119 16.18 -38.28 -35.16
CA ASP A 119 16.57 -39.68 -35.29
C ASP A 119 15.42 -40.67 -35.02
N GLY A 120 14.22 -40.18 -34.68
CA GLY A 120 13.05 -40.98 -34.31
C GLY A 120 13.08 -41.46 -32.85
N SER A 121 14.11 -41.10 -32.08
CA SER A 121 14.11 -41.33 -30.63
C SER A 121 13.07 -40.45 -29.94
N THR A 122 12.53 -40.94 -28.82
CA THR A 122 11.52 -40.22 -28.05
C THR A 122 12.04 -39.89 -26.66
N ARG A 123 11.98 -38.62 -26.26
CA ARG A 123 12.32 -38.16 -24.91
C ARG A 123 11.17 -37.43 -24.25
N THR A 124 11.09 -37.54 -22.93
CA THR A 124 10.17 -36.74 -22.12
C THR A 124 10.82 -35.39 -21.84
N VAL A 125 10.07 -34.30 -21.94
CA VAL A 125 10.47 -32.93 -21.58
C VAL A 125 9.54 -32.42 -20.49
N CYS A 126 10.10 -31.86 -19.42
CA CYS A 126 9.34 -31.26 -18.32
C CYS A 126 8.73 -29.91 -18.76
N GLY A 127 7.46 -29.67 -18.48
CA GLY A 127 6.78 -28.37 -18.69
C GLY A 127 6.55 -27.56 -17.41
N ILE A 128 6.86 -28.13 -16.25
CA ILE A 128 6.71 -27.47 -14.95
C ILE A 128 7.68 -26.28 -14.84
N LEU A 129 7.20 -25.15 -14.29
CA LEU A 129 7.93 -23.87 -14.18
C LEU A 129 8.36 -23.25 -15.53
N ARG A 130 7.60 -23.50 -16.60
CA ARG A 130 7.81 -22.93 -17.95
C ARG A 130 6.48 -22.44 -18.54
N ASN A 131 6.53 -21.40 -19.38
CA ASN A 131 5.40 -20.98 -20.23
C ASN A 131 5.45 -21.64 -21.61
N HIS A 132 6.65 -21.77 -22.17
CA HIS A 132 6.88 -22.33 -23.50
C HIS A 132 7.82 -23.53 -23.47
N LEU A 133 7.60 -24.49 -24.37
CA LEU A 133 8.47 -25.64 -24.59
C LEU A 133 9.05 -25.59 -26.00
N ASN A 134 10.37 -25.41 -26.09
CA ASN A 134 11.11 -25.42 -27.36
C ASN A 134 11.23 -26.86 -27.89
N CYS A 135 10.13 -27.36 -28.48
CA CYS A 135 10.01 -28.73 -28.95
C CYS A 135 9.41 -28.74 -30.37
N SER A 136 10.14 -29.29 -31.35
CA SER A 136 9.75 -29.27 -32.76
C SER A 136 8.64 -30.27 -33.11
N ASN A 137 8.56 -31.41 -32.42
CA ASN A 137 7.61 -32.47 -32.70
C ASN A 137 7.10 -33.13 -31.40
N ILE A 138 5.96 -32.67 -30.88
CA ILE A 138 5.32 -33.24 -29.68
C ILE A 138 4.45 -34.44 -30.11
N LYS A 139 4.79 -35.64 -29.65
CA LYS A 139 3.99 -36.86 -29.88
C LYS A 139 2.82 -37.00 -28.91
N GLU A 140 3.04 -36.67 -27.64
CA GLU A 140 2.10 -36.97 -26.55
C GLU A 140 2.21 -35.92 -25.45
N ILE A 141 1.08 -35.39 -24.98
CA ILE A 141 1.02 -34.62 -23.74
C ILE A 141 0.77 -35.62 -22.60
N LYS A 142 1.64 -35.65 -21.59
CA LYS A 142 1.53 -36.63 -20.50
C LYS A 142 0.53 -36.24 -19.44
N ASP A 143 0.53 -34.98 -19.03
CA ASP A 143 -0.42 -34.45 -18.04
C ASP A 143 -0.47 -32.91 -18.11
N ILE A 144 -1.53 -32.33 -17.57
CA ILE A 144 -1.79 -30.89 -17.52
C ILE A 144 -2.26 -30.54 -16.11
N ALA A 145 -1.48 -29.74 -15.38
CA ALA A 145 -1.93 -29.18 -14.10
C ALA A 145 -2.64 -27.84 -14.27
N ARG A 146 -3.48 -27.53 -13.29
CA ARG A 146 -3.98 -26.19 -13.04
C ARG A 146 -2.90 -25.37 -12.33
N ARG A 147 -2.78 -24.08 -12.68
CA ARG A 147 -2.00 -23.09 -11.94
C ARG A 147 -2.89 -21.94 -11.50
N ASN A 148 -2.60 -21.37 -10.34
CA ASN A 148 -3.20 -20.13 -9.89
C ASN A 148 -2.27 -18.99 -10.29
N ALA A 149 -2.83 -17.96 -10.92
CA ALA A 149 -2.08 -16.87 -11.52
C ALA A 149 -2.53 -15.52 -10.97
N TYR A 150 -1.58 -14.65 -10.68
CA TYR A 150 -1.82 -13.34 -10.07
C TYR A 150 -1.01 -12.26 -10.78
N ILE A 151 -1.67 -11.13 -11.06
CA ILE A 151 -0.95 -9.92 -11.45
C ILE A 151 -0.40 -9.27 -10.18
N LEU A 152 0.90 -9.04 -10.17
CA LEU A 152 1.62 -8.36 -9.11
C LEU A 152 2.09 -6.99 -9.57
N VAL A 153 2.12 -6.07 -8.62
CA VAL A 153 2.65 -4.71 -8.76
C VAL A 153 3.60 -4.43 -7.59
N SER A 154 4.50 -3.47 -7.78
CA SER A 154 5.32 -2.94 -6.69
C SER A 154 4.43 -2.38 -5.57
N GLU A 155 4.78 -2.68 -4.32
CA GLU A 155 4.07 -2.16 -3.16
C GLU A 155 4.27 -0.64 -3.06
N ARG A 156 3.16 0.12 -3.06
CA ARG A 156 3.21 1.59 -3.06
C ARG A 156 3.55 2.17 -1.69
N GLY A 157 4.36 3.24 -1.72
CA GLY A 157 4.57 4.12 -0.58
C GLY A 157 5.54 3.61 0.49
N ILE A 158 6.29 2.53 0.26
CA ILE A 158 7.31 2.07 1.21
C ILE A 158 8.32 3.20 1.47
N THR A 159 8.69 3.43 2.72
CA THR A 159 9.71 4.43 3.08
C THR A 159 11.13 3.84 3.04
N ASP A 160 12.11 4.68 2.72
CA ASP A 160 13.51 4.29 2.49
C ASP A 160 14.08 3.46 3.65
N TRP A 161 13.80 3.87 4.89
CA TRP A 161 14.26 3.15 6.09
C TRP A 161 13.63 1.75 6.22
N TYR A 162 12.40 1.55 5.75
CA TYR A 162 11.74 0.25 5.78
C TYR A 162 12.26 -0.66 4.67
N LEU A 163 12.57 -0.11 3.50
CA LEU A 163 13.31 -0.80 2.45
C LEU A 163 14.69 -1.24 2.95
N GLU A 164 15.48 -0.33 3.54
CA GLU A 164 16.80 -0.63 4.10
C GLU A 164 16.79 -1.77 5.14
N ILE A 165 15.78 -1.83 6.01
CA ILE A 165 15.71 -2.88 7.03
C ILE A 165 15.21 -4.21 6.43
N SER A 166 14.29 -4.18 5.46
CA SER A 166 13.74 -5.40 4.87
C SER A 166 14.61 -6.04 3.78
N HIS A 167 15.38 -5.23 3.03
CA HIS A 167 16.28 -5.69 1.97
C HIS A 167 17.77 -5.67 2.37
N GLY A 168 18.13 -4.89 3.40
CA GLY A 168 19.51 -4.68 3.83
C GLY A 168 20.16 -3.46 3.16
N ARG A 169 21.12 -2.84 3.85
CA ARG A 169 21.71 -1.53 3.45
C ARG A 169 22.43 -1.51 2.09
N ASN A 170 22.73 -2.65 1.49
CA ASN A 170 23.56 -2.71 0.28
C ASN A 170 22.78 -2.45 -1.02
N GLU A 171 21.43 -2.42 -1.00
CA GLU A 171 20.58 -2.39 -2.21
C GLU A 171 19.99 -0.99 -2.52
N GLN A 172 20.40 0.02 -1.75
CA GLN A 172 19.79 1.35 -1.65
C GLN A 172 19.71 2.13 -2.97
N ARG A 173 20.67 1.95 -3.90
CA ARG A 173 20.74 2.71 -5.17
C ARG A 173 19.75 2.29 -6.25
N SER A 174 19.10 1.15 -6.10
CA SER A 174 18.27 0.57 -7.16
C SER A 174 16.77 0.63 -6.87
N ALA A 175 16.38 0.88 -5.62
CA ALA A 175 14.97 1.00 -5.24
C ALA A 175 14.32 2.31 -5.75
N GLU A 176 15.09 3.39 -5.87
CA GLU A 176 14.59 4.69 -6.36
C GLU A 176 14.09 4.59 -7.82
N VAL A 177 14.77 3.82 -8.68
CA VAL A 177 14.45 3.66 -10.11
C VAL A 177 13.09 2.97 -10.35
N LEU A 178 12.61 2.18 -9.39
CA LEU A 178 11.35 1.46 -9.51
C LEU A 178 10.11 2.27 -9.13
N LEU A 179 10.25 3.20 -8.19
CA LEU A 179 9.13 4.03 -7.75
C LEU A 179 8.66 5.00 -8.85
N GLU A 180 9.52 5.29 -9.83
CA GLU A 180 9.17 6.09 -11.01
C GLU A 180 8.42 5.29 -12.09
N ASN A 181 8.51 3.96 -12.07
CA ASN A 181 7.96 3.08 -13.11
C ASN A 181 6.75 2.28 -12.59
N GLU A 182 5.65 2.99 -12.29
CA GLU A 182 4.37 2.43 -11.77
C GLU A 182 3.73 1.34 -12.67
N GLU A 183 4.27 1.09 -13.87
CA GLU A 183 3.71 0.21 -14.89
C GLU A 183 4.30 -1.22 -14.90
N SER A 184 5.33 -1.52 -14.10
CA SER A 184 5.95 -2.86 -14.07
C SER A 184 5.03 -3.92 -13.42
N ARG A 185 4.27 -4.62 -14.28
CA ARG A 185 3.37 -5.71 -13.89
C ARG A 185 4.04 -7.07 -14.11
N ILE A 186 3.99 -7.92 -13.09
CA ILE A 186 4.57 -9.27 -13.11
C ILE A 186 3.45 -10.30 -12.96
N TYR A 187 3.51 -11.36 -13.75
CA TYR A 187 2.52 -12.44 -13.75
C TYR A 187 3.05 -13.63 -12.95
N ALA A 188 2.66 -13.74 -11.69
CA ALA A 188 3.16 -14.79 -10.78
C ALA A 188 2.28 -16.04 -10.84
N LEU A 189 2.95 -17.19 -10.99
CA LEU A 189 2.36 -18.49 -11.28
C LEU A 189 2.64 -19.46 -10.13
N PHE A 190 1.58 -20.00 -9.54
CA PHE A 190 1.58 -20.88 -8.37
C PHE A 190 0.95 -22.23 -8.71
N TYR A 191 1.50 -23.32 -8.18
CA TYR A 191 0.96 -24.68 -8.34
C TYR A 191 0.16 -25.18 -7.12
N ASP A 192 0.35 -24.57 -5.95
CA ASP A 192 -0.23 -25.01 -4.68
C ASP A 192 -1.69 -24.58 -4.47
N GLU A 193 -2.40 -25.31 -3.61
CA GLU A 193 -3.80 -25.02 -3.24
C GLU A 193 -3.94 -23.84 -2.24
N GLU A 194 -2.89 -23.52 -1.48
CA GLU A 194 -2.94 -22.42 -0.50
C GLU A 194 -3.17 -21.07 -1.20
N SER A 195 -2.52 -20.90 -2.35
CA SER A 195 -2.61 -19.73 -3.23
C SER A 195 -4.01 -19.45 -3.77
N GLU A 196 -4.96 -20.40 -3.71
CA GLU A 196 -6.37 -20.12 -4.05
C GLU A 196 -7.02 -19.08 -3.10
N ASN A 197 -6.47 -18.92 -1.90
CA ASN A 197 -7.04 -18.09 -0.84
C ASN A 197 -6.40 -16.70 -0.73
N PHE A 198 -5.46 -16.36 -1.62
CA PHE A 198 -4.81 -15.05 -1.59
C PHE A 198 -5.80 -13.94 -1.95
N LYS A 199 -5.58 -12.76 -1.36
CA LYS A 199 -6.47 -11.61 -1.48
C LYS A 199 -5.77 -10.45 -2.20
N PRO A 200 -6.49 -9.62 -2.97
CA PRO A 200 -5.97 -8.34 -3.41
C PRO A 200 -5.40 -7.54 -2.24
N ASN A 201 -4.35 -6.76 -2.51
CA ASN A 201 -3.61 -5.93 -1.55
C ASN A 201 -2.77 -6.70 -0.50
N ALA A 202 -2.77 -8.04 -0.53
CA ALA A 202 -1.79 -8.84 0.20
C ALA A 202 -0.41 -8.71 -0.46
N VAL A 203 0.64 -8.71 0.35
CA VAL A 203 2.03 -8.52 -0.08
C VAL A 203 2.84 -9.77 0.25
N PHE A 204 3.58 -10.26 -0.73
CA PHE A 204 4.39 -11.46 -0.61
C PHE A 204 5.84 -11.19 -1.01
N ASP A 205 6.77 -11.78 -0.27
CA ASP A 205 8.12 -12.03 -0.74
C ASP A 205 8.10 -13.34 -1.53
N LEU A 206 8.47 -13.26 -2.81
CA LEU A 206 8.37 -14.35 -3.77
C LEU A 206 9.75 -14.71 -4.31
N TYR A 207 9.94 -16.01 -4.50
CA TYR A 207 11.18 -16.61 -4.96
C TYR A 207 10.83 -17.59 -6.08
N GLY A 208 11.34 -17.37 -7.29
CA GLY A 208 10.98 -18.16 -8.45
C GLY A 208 11.94 -18.02 -9.62
N ILE A 209 11.54 -18.55 -10.76
CA ILE A 209 12.28 -18.44 -12.03
C ILE A 209 11.58 -17.43 -12.92
N ILE A 210 12.37 -16.51 -13.48
CA ILE A 210 11.87 -15.50 -14.39
C ILE A 210 11.78 -16.07 -15.81
N ASP A 211 10.59 -15.95 -16.41
CA ASP A 211 10.31 -16.43 -17.76
C ASP A 211 9.93 -15.25 -18.65
N LEU A 212 10.91 -14.83 -19.46
CA LEU A 212 10.78 -13.76 -20.46
C LEU A 212 10.35 -14.29 -21.85
N ALA A 213 9.88 -15.53 -21.98
CA ALA A 213 9.40 -16.02 -23.26
C ALA A 213 8.17 -15.20 -23.71
N GLU A 214 8.24 -14.60 -24.89
CA GLU A 214 7.13 -13.82 -25.45
C GLU A 214 5.86 -14.68 -25.53
N MET A 215 4.86 -14.35 -24.70
CA MET A 215 3.46 -14.75 -24.93
C MET A 215 2.97 -14.03 -26.18
N ARG A 216 3.31 -14.59 -27.35
CA ARG A 216 2.77 -14.10 -28.63
C ARG A 216 1.32 -14.51 -28.73
N ASP A 217 0.42 -13.59 -28.38
CA ASP A 217 -0.97 -13.71 -28.78
C ASP A 217 -1.04 -13.85 -30.31
N VAL A 218 -1.67 -14.93 -30.75
CA VAL A 218 -1.71 -15.34 -32.15
C VAL A 218 -2.74 -14.48 -32.88
N GLU A 219 -2.24 -13.50 -33.63
CA GLU A 219 -2.87 -12.90 -34.82
C GLU A 219 -4.39 -12.65 -34.73
N ASP A 220 -4.82 -11.74 -33.85
CA ASP A 220 -6.09 -11.04 -34.05
C ASP A 220 -5.80 -9.75 -34.85
N ASP A 221 -6.06 -9.79 -36.15
CA ASP A 221 -5.64 -8.83 -37.20
C ASP A 221 -6.41 -7.49 -37.15
N ASN A 222 -6.83 -7.06 -35.96
CA ASN A 222 -7.63 -5.86 -35.71
C ASN A 222 -6.90 -4.84 -34.83
N GLY A 223 -6.06 -4.02 -35.48
CA GLY A 223 -6.07 -2.58 -35.27
C GLY A 223 -5.80 -2.03 -33.86
N SER A 224 -4.54 -1.71 -33.62
CA SER A 224 -4.04 -0.53 -32.87
C SER A 224 -3.88 -0.53 -31.33
N ASN A 225 -4.50 -1.42 -30.54
CA ASN A 225 -4.33 -1.39 -29.06
C ASN A 225 -3.39 -2.46 -28.45
N ILE A 226 -2.91 -3.45 -29.21
CA ILE A 226 -2.09 -4.56 -28.69
C ILE A 226 -0.73 -4.11 -28.09
N LYS A 227 -0.28 -2.88 -28.35
CA LYS A 227 0.98 -2.35 -27.79
C LYS A 227 1.04 -2.26 -26.26
N ASN A 228 -0.07 -2.32 -25.53
CA ASN A 228 -0.03 -2.29 -24.06
C ASN A 228 0.01 -3.67 -23.38
N LEU A 229 0.05 -4.76 -24.16
CA LEU A 229 0.43 -6.10 -23.67
C LEU A 229 1.95 -6.35 -23.77
N LEU A 230 2.74 -5.33 -24.16
CA LEU A 230 4.20 -5.43 -24.28
C LEU A 230 4.85 -5.83 -22.95
N SER A 231 5.32 -7.08 -22.90
CA SER A 231 6.14 -7.71 -21.85
C SER A 231 5.60 -7.62 -20.42
N MET A 232 4.43 -8.21 -20.15
CA MET A 232 4.23 -8.80 -18.82
C MET A 232 5.23 -9.94 -18.64
N VAL A 233 6.07 -9.84 -17.61
CA VAL A 233 7.07 -10.85 -17.28
C VAL A 233 6.43 -11.92 -16.38
N SER A 234 6.63 -13.20 -16.69
CA SER A 234 6.13 -14.28 -15.83
C SER A 234 7.16 -14.69 -14.77
N LEU A 235 6.69 -14.90 -13.55
CA LEU A 235 7.46 -15.48 -12.45
C LEU A 235 6.86 -16.83 -12.06
N HIS A 236 7.59 -17.91 -12.30
CA HIS A 236 7.19 -19.24 -11.85
C HIS A 236 7.63 -19.43 -10.39
N VAL A 237 6.69 -19.40 -9.46
CA VAL A 237 6.98 -19.32 -8.01
C VAL A 237 7.37 -20.69 -7.46
N ILE A 238 8.54 -20.76 -6.82
CA ILE A 238 9.05 -21.93 -6.10
C ILE A 238 8.76 -21.80 -4.60
N TYR A 239 8.84 -20.58 -4.06
CA TYR A 239 8.57 -20.30 -2.66
C TYR A 239 8.00 -18.88 -2.47
N TYR A 240 7.17 -18.71 -1.45
CA TYR A 240 6.58 -17.43 -1.07
C TYR A 240 6.49 -17.32 0.46
N GLU A 241 6.56 -16.09 0.96
CA GLU A 241 6.31 -15.71 2.34
C GLU A 241 5.34 -14.52 2.37
N LEU A 242 4.27 -14.61 3.17
CA LEU A 242 3.37 -13.47 3.40
C LEU A 242 4.09 -12.43 4.26
N VAL A 243 4.12 -11.17 3.81
CA VAL A 243 4.85 -10.11 4.51
C VAL A 243 4.01 -9.57 5.68
N GLU A 244 4.21 -10.12 6.87
CA GLU A 244 3.66 -9.55 8.10
C GLU A 244 4.56 -8.44 8.64
N HIS A 245 4.08 -7.19 8.63
CA HIS A 245 4.89 -5.99 8.89
C HIS A 245 5.46 -5.85 10.32
N HIS A 246 5.07 -6.73 11.24
CA HIS A 246 5.26 -6.55 12.69
C HIS A 246 6.52 -7.20 13.28
N ASP A 247 7.25 -8.02 12.51
CA ASP A 247 8.30 -8.89 13.06
C ASP A 247 9.73 -8.34 12.86
N ILE A 248 9.82 -7.07 12.45
CA ILE A 248 11.05 -6.43 11.98
C ILE A 248 11.93 -5.85 13.11
N VAL A 249 11.37 -5.54 14.29
CA VAL A 249 12.09 -4.78 15.34
C VAL A 249 12.09 -5.47 16.70
N ARG A 250 13.22 -5.41 17.41
CA ARG A 250 13.48 -6.10 18.68
C ARG A 250 12.82 -5.41 19.88
N ASN A 251 12.44 -6.19 20.91
CA ASN A 251 11.80 -5.76 22.16
C ASN A 251 12.33 -4.44 22.77
N TYR A 252 11.65 -3.33 22.48
CA TYR A 252 11.73 -2.08 23.25
C TYR A 252 10.42 -1.80 23.98
N THR A 253 10.44 -0.92 24.99
CA THR A 253 9.20 -0.56 25.69
C THR A 253 8.36 0.40 24.84
N ASN A 254 7.11 0.04 24.54
CA ASN A 254 6.26 0.81 23.62
C ASN A 254 6.03 2.25 24.09
N MET A 255 5.93 2.47 25.41
CA MET A 255 5.74 3.81 25.99
C MET A 255 6.91 4.77 25.66
N GLN A 256 8.17 4.30 25.71
CA GLN A 256 9.34 5.13 25.39
C GLN A 256 9.32 5.59 23.92
N GLY A 257 8.92 4.71 22.99
CA GLY A 257 8.77 5.07 21.59
C GLY A 257 7.60 6.04 21.34
N PHE A 258 6.51 5.94 22.11
CA PHE A 258 5.40 6.90 22.05
C PHE A 258 5.80 8.28 22.57
N ASP A 259 6.43 8.36 23.75
CA ASP A 259 6.91 9.64 24.31
C ASP A 259 8.00 10.27 23.41
N SER A 260 8.85 9.45 22.77
CA SER A 260 9.84 9.93 21.78
C SER A 260 9.20 10.46 20.50
N LEU A 261 8.10 9.87 20.03
CA LEU A 261 7.35 10.36 18.86
C LEU A 261 6.67 11.70 19.17
N ILE A 262 6.09 11.85 20.36
CA ILE A 262 5.53 13.12 20.83
C ILE A 262 6.64 14.18 20.88
N TYR A 263 7.79 13.86 21.48
CA TYR A 263 8.91 14.80 21.54
C TYR A 263 9.36 15.25 20.14
N ALA A 264 9.49 14.31 19.19
CA ALA A 264 9.87 14.61 17.81
C ALA A 264 8.91 15.62 17.14
N PHE A 265 7.60 15.35 17.22
CA PHE A 265 6.60 16.26 16.65
C PHE A 265 6.46 17.56 17.46
N GLU A 266 6.76 17.57 18.77
CA GLU A 266 6.75 18.78 19.60
C GLU A 266 7.90 19.71 19.21
N GLN A 267 9.10 19.16 18.94
CA GLN A 267 10.22 19.94 18.38
C GLN A 267 9.91 20.48 16.97
N PHE A 268 9.16 19.73 16.16
CA PHE A 268 8.83 20.10 14.79
C PHE A 268 7.71 21.16 14.70
N PHE A 269 6.54 20.90 15.28
CA PHE A 269 5.37 21.79 15.21
C PHE A 269 5.36 22.90 16.28
N GLU A 270 6.29 22.87 17.24
CA GLU A 270 6.36 23.79 18.39
C GLU A 270 5.07 23.81 19.24
N SER A 271 4.32 22.70 19.20
CA SER A 271 3.06 22.53 19.92
C SER A 271 2.88 21.09 20.39
N LYS A 272 2.91 20.91 21.70
CA LYS A 272 2.71 19.60 22.36
C LYS A 272 1.35 18.98 22.06
N VAL A 273 0.31 19.81 21.94
CA VAL A 273 -1.07 19.37 21.65
C VAL A 273 -1.13 18.72 20.27
N ILE A 274 -0.54 19.40 19.28
CA ILE A 274 -0.42 18.92 17.91
C ILE A 274 0.39 17.62 17.84
N ALA A 275 1.56 17.63 18.48
CA ALA A 275 2.47 16.50 18.51
C ALA A 275 1.83 15.24 19.07
N LEU A 276 1.15 15.39 20.21
CA LEU A 276 0.37 14.36 20.87
C LEU A 276 -0.77 13.83 20.00
N SER A 277 -1.54 14.74 19.41
CA SER A 277 -2.71 14.41 18.59
C SER A 277 -2.30 13.58 17.36
N LEU A 278 -1.25 14.00 16.66
CA LEU A 278 -0.69 13.25 15.53
C LEU A 278 -0.05 11.93 15.98
N ALA A 279 0.69 11.90 17.09
CA ALA A 279 1.27 10.67 17.63
C ALA A 279 0.19 9.63 17.98
N CYS A 280 -0.90 10.02 18.65
CA CYS A 280 -2.06 9.16 18.89
C CYS A 280 -2.60 8.58 17.57
N GLN A 281 -2.85 9.44 16.57
CA GLN A 281 -3.38 9.03 15.27
C GLN A 281 -2.48 8.00 14.55
N LEU A 282 -1.16 8.17 14.57
CA LEU A 282 -0.22 7.25 13.92
C LEU A 282 -0.11 5.89 14.62
N PHE A 283 -0.31 5.84 15.95
CA PHE A 283 -0.37 4.58 16.69
C PHE A 283 -1.70 3.84 16.50
N ILE A 284 -2.81 4.57 16.49
CA ILE A 284 -4.17 4.05 16.28
C ILE A 284 -4.35 3.47 14.86
N PHE A 285 -3.63 4.02 13.88
CA PHE A 285 -3.69 3.64 12.48
C PHE A 285 -3.41 2.16 12.18
N GLN A 286 -2.51 1.50 12.91
CA GLN A 286 -2.05 0.15 12.54
C GLN A 286 -2.97 -0.99 13.05
N HIS A 287 -4.19 -0.69 13.50
CA HIS A 287 -5.10 -1.68 14.07
C HIS A 287 -5.98 -2.36 12.99
N LEU A 288 -5.63 -3.62 12.66
CA LEU A 288 -6.53 -4.52 11.93
C LEU A 288 -7.79 -4.79 12.77
N GLN A 289 -8.95 -4.39 12.24
CA GLN A 289 -10.24 -4.63 12.89
C GLN A 289 -10.76 -6.04 12.63
N PRO A 290 -11.22 -6.79 13.65
CA PRO A 290 -12.12 -7.90 13.40
C PRO A 290 -13.42 -7.37 12.78
N PRO A 291 -14.11 -8.13 11.89
CA PRO A 291 -15.18 -7.63 11.01
C PRO A 291 -16.51 -7.26 11.70
N LYS A 292 -16.50 -7.02 13.02
CA LYS A 292 -17.64 -6.61 13.87
C LYS A 292 -17.25 -5.65 15.01
N SER A 293 -16.05 -5.05 15.01
CA SER A 293 -15.66 -4.09 16.06
C SER A 293 -15.99 -2.66 15.70
N VAL A 294 -16.29 -1.83 16.71
CA VAL A 294 -16.40 -0.37 16.59
C VAL A 294 -15.18 0.22 15.90
N GLU A 295 -15.38 1.10 14.93
CA GLU A 295 -14.31 1.74 14.15
C GLU A 295 -13.31 2.48 15.05
N TYR A 296 -12.04 2.12 14.98
CA TYR A 296 -11.00 2.74 15.82
C TYR A 296 -10.31 3.93 15.15
N THR A 297 -10.62 4.27 13.90
CA THR A 297 -9.81 5.19 13.11
C THR A 297 -10.62 6.33 12.50
N PHE A 298 -10.13 7.56 12.69
CA PHE A 298 -10.75 8.78 12.16
C PHE A 298 -9.87 9.36 11.04
N PRO A 299 -10.44 10.05 10.03
CA PRO A 299 -9.64 10.92 9.17
C PRO A 299 -9.00 12.03 10.01
N TYR A 300 -7.81 12.46 9.64
CA TYR A 300 -7.06 13.49 10.37
C TYR A 300 -6.68 14.63 9.44
N THR A 301 -7.24 15.82 9.64
CA THR A 301 -6.97 16.96 8.75
C THR A 301 -5.95 17.91 9.37
N ILE A 302 -4.95 18.32 8.59
CA ILE A 302 -3.96 19.34 8.97
C ILE A 302 -4.18 20.56 8.08
N LYS A 303 -4.73 21.64 8.65
CA LYS A 303 -5.05 22.91 7.98
C LYS A 303 -3.94 23.94 8.15
N LYS A 304 -3.83 24.87 7.19
CA LYS A 304 -2.84 25.97 7.11
C LYS A 304 -1.38 25.50 7.03
N VAL A 305 -1.13 24.45 6.25
CA VAL A 305 0.23 23.96 5.98
C VAL A 305 0.84 24.71 4.80
N TYR A 306 1.88 25.49 5.04
CA TYR A 306 2.61 26.25 4.01
C TYR A 306 3.57 25.38 3.18
N ASP A 307 4.09 24.29 3.76
CA ASP A 307 4.96 23.32 3.12
C ASP A 307 4.50 21.91 3.52
N SER A 308 3.67 21.28 2.68
CA SER A 308 3.17 19.92 2.89
C SER A 308 4.30 18.89 2.86
N LYS A 309 5.26 19.09 1.95
CA LYS A 309 6.42 18.20 1.77
C LYS A 309 7.20 18.08 3.07
N LEU A 310 7.46 19.19 3.76
CA LEU A 310 8.14 19.18 5.05
C LEU A 310 7.42 18.32 6.10
N VAL A 311 6.10 18.42 6.19
CA VAL A 311 5.27 17.62 7.12
C VAL A 311 5.30 16.14 6.72
N ILE A 312 5.16 15.84 5.43
CA ILE A 312 5.20 14.48 4.87
C ILE A 312 6.55 13.81 5.17
N GLU A 313 7.66 14.49 4.88
CA GLU A 313 9.01 13.97 5.12
C GLU A 313 9.28 13.71 6.62
N MET A 314 8.76 14.57 7.51
CA MET A 314 8.83 14.33 8.96
C MET A 314 8.04 13.05 9.36
N ILE A 315 6.86 12.81 8.79
CA ILE A 315 6.08 11.58 9.08
C ILE A 315 6.76 10.33 8.48
N LYS A 316 7.40 10.44 7.29
CA LYS A 316 8.15 9.34 6.65
C LYS A 316 9.28 8.80 7.53
N LEU A 317 9.87 9.61 8.41
CA LEU A 317 10.89 9.13 9.36
C LEU A 317 10.38 8.01 10.28
N PHE A 318 9.08 7.96 10.57
CA PHE A 318 8.49 7.05 11.55
C PHE A 318 7.66 5.92 10.94
N MET A 319 6.97 6.20 9.83
CA MET A 319 6.02 5.26 9.24
C MET A 319 6.70 4.32 8.23
N PRO A 320 6.33 3.02 8.20
CA PRO A 320 6.93 2.07 7.27
C PRO A 320 6.44 2.27 5.82
N LYS A 321 5.23 2.82 5.67
CA LYS A 321 4.57 3.04 4.39
C LYS A 321 3.71 4.30 4.44
N ILE A 322 3.94 5.21 3.49
CA ILE A 322 3.16 6.41 3.25
C ILE A 322 2.90 6.54 1.74
N HIS A 323 1.65 6.47 1.32
CA HIS A 323 1.26 6.82 -0.05
C HIS A 323 0.70 8.24 -0.08
N VAL A 324 1.40 9.14 -0.78
CA VAL A 324 0.98 10.54 -0.95
C VAL A 324 0.20 10.66 -2.26
N ILE A 325 -1.02 11.17 -2.17
CA ILE A 325 -1.84 11.56 -3.32
C ILE A 325 -1.87 13.08 -3.34
N GLU A 326 -0.99 13.68 -4.13
CA GLU A 326 -1.03 15.12 -4.40
C GLU A 326 -2.27 15.45 -5.25
N VAL A 327 -3.17 16.29 -4.73
CA VAL A 327 -4.39 16.68 -5.45
C VAL A 327 -4.06 17.79 -6.43
N THR A 328 -4.09 17.42 -7.69
CA THR A 328 -3.86 18.27 -8.86
C THR A 328 -4.91 17.92 -9.90
N GLN A 329 -5.17 18.79 -10.87
CA GLN A 329 -6.11 18.47 -11.96
C GLN A 329 -5.74 17.13 -12.64
N ALA A 330 -4.45 16.91 -12.93
CA ALA A 330 -3.96 15.68 -13.55
C ALA A 330 -4.17 14.43 -12.69
N SER A 331 -4.03 14.50 -11.36
CA SER A 331 -4.32 13.35 -10.48
C SER A 331 -5.81 13.13 -10.26
N MET A 332 -6.62 14.18 -10.31
CA MET A 332 -8.09 14.09 -10.26
C MET A 332 -8.71 13.58 -11.57
N GLU A 333 -8.00 13.67 -12.69
CA GLU A 333 -8.33 13.01 -13.97
C GLU A 333 -7.88 11.53 -14.05
N LYS A 334 -6.98 11.06 -13.16
CA LYS A 334 -6.66 9.62 -13.00
C LYS A 334 -7.82 8.89 -12.30
N SER A 335 -7.88 7.56 -12.38
CA SER A 335 -8.90 6.77 -11.65
C SER A 335 -8.40 6.48 -10.24
N TRP A 336 -9.14 6.88 -9.20
CA TRP A 336 -8.73 6.65 -7.81
C TRP A 336 -9.14 5.27 -7.29
N ALA A 337 -10.26 4.74 -7.79
CA ALA A 337 -10.62 3.34 -7.63
C ALA A 337 -9.94 2.47 -8.68
N SER A 338 -9.67 1.23 -8.30
CA SER A 338 -9.20 0.21 -9.23
C SER A 338 -10.36 -0.35 -10.04
N TYR A 339 -10.09 -0.60 -11.32
CA TYR A 339 -11.12 -0.99 -12.27
C TYR A 339 -10.56 -1.94 -13.32
N GLU A 340 -11.43 -2.84 -13.79
CA GLU A 340 -11.12 -3.73 -14.91
C GLU A 340 -11.48 -3.03 -16.22
N ARG A 341 -10.51 -2.82 -17.11
CA ARG A 341 -10.80 -2.33 -18.47
C ARG A 341 -11.54 -3.41 -19.25
N THR A 342 -12.32 -2.99 -20.25
CA THR A 342 -12.95 -3.90 -21.23
C THR A 342 -11.96 -4.79 -21.98
N GLU A 343 -10.69 -4.37 -22.04
CA GLU A 343 -9.56 -5.11 -22.62
C GLU A 343 -8.87 -6.04 -21.60
N SER A 344 -9.56 -6.44 -20.53
CA SER A 344 -9.09 -7.32 -19.43
C SER A 344 -7.88 -6.86 -18.60
N ALA A 345 -7.24 -5.75 -18.97
CA ALA A 345 -6.23 -5.10 -18.14
C ALA A 345 -6.87 -4.43 -16.91
N PHE A 346 -6.69 -5.04 -15.73
CA PHE A 346 -7.02 -4.41 -14.46
C PHE A 346 -6.03 -3.29 -14.15
N GLU A 347 -6.51 -2.13 -13.67
CA GLU A 347 -5.66 -0.98 -13.33
C GLU A 347 -5.68 -0.67 -11.83
N GLN A 348 -4.50 -0.41 -11.27
CA GLN A 348 -4.31 -0.02 -9.88
C GLN A 348 -4.73 1.44 -9.66
N GLY A 349 -5.91 1.65 -9.07
CA GLY A 349 -6.35 2.98 -8.65
C GLY A 349 -5.42 3.57 -7.58
N LEU A 350 -5.40 4.89 -7.44
CA LEU A 350 -4.55 5.57 -6.45
C LEU A 350 -4.84 5.14 -4.99
N LEU A 351 -6.09 4.79 -4.67
CA LEU A 351 -6.45 4.29 -3.33
C LEU A 351 -6.08 2.81 -3.11
N GLN A 352 -5.57 2.11 -4.13
CA GLN A 352 -5.12 0.73 -3.99
C GLN A 352 -3.68 0.65 -3.48
N VAL A 353 -3.58 0.46 -2.18
CA VAL A 353 -2.34 0.29 -1.43
C VAL A 353 -2.42 -0.94 -0.54
N SER A 354 -1.27 -1.43 -0.08
CA SER A 354 -1.19 -2.59 0.81
C SER A 354 -1.64 -2.24 2.23
N HIS A 355 -2.03 -3.25 3.01
CA HIS A 355 -2.41 -3.09 4.41
C HIS A 355 -1.38 -2.29 5.23
N ASN A 356 -1.85 -1.51 6.20
CA ASN A 356 -1.02 -0.64 7.04
C ASN A 356 -0.19 0.37 6.22
N THR A 357 -0.74 0.88 5.10
CA THR A 357 -0.23 2.07 4.38
C THR A 357 -0.98 3.32 4.81
N LEU A 358 -0.22 4.35 5.22
CA LEU A 358 -0.78 5.65 5.58
C LEU A 358 -1.04 6.44 4.30
N ILE A 359 -2.30 6.77 4.01
CA ILE A 359 -2.62 7.59 2.84
C ILE A 359 -2.61 9.05 3.27
N ILE A 360 -1.83 9.87 2.58
CA ILE A 360 -1.83 11.33 2.75
C ILE A 360 -2.42 11.96 1.48
N ILE A 361 -3.57 12.62 1.59
CA ILE A 361 -4.09 13.48 0.53
C ILE A 361 -3.50 14.87 0.75
N ASP A 362 -2.71 15.36 -0.21
CA ASP A 362 -2.14 16.71 -0.17
C ASP A 362 -2.94 17.65 -1.08
N GLU A 363 -3.79 18.46 -0.46
CA GLU A 363 -4.64 19.46 -1.11
C GLU A 363 -3.95 20.84 -1.18
N THR A 364 -2.70 20.99 -0.71
CA THR A 364 -2.02 22.31 -0.70
C THR A 364 -1.77 22.90 -2.08
N LYS A 365 -1.82 22.09 -3.15
CA LYS A 365 -1.64 22.49 -4.54
C LYS A 365 -2.95 22.80 -5.28
N ILE A 366 -4.10 22.66 -4.62
CA ILE A 366 -5.39 23.02 -5.22
C ILE A 366 -5.47 24.55 -5.32
N SER A 367 -5.54 25.06 -6.54
CA SER A 367 -5.87 26.47 -6.79
C SER A 367 -7.31 26.74 -6.36
N SER A 368 -7.54 27.80 -5.59
CA SER A 368 -8.88 28.23 -5.14
C SER A 368 -9.75 28.84 -6.26
N GLU A 369 -9.25 28.93 -7.49
CA GLU A 369 -10.06 29.21 -8.67
C GLU A 369 -11.09 28.09 -8.88
N SER A 370 -12.33 28.46 -9.22
CA SER A 370 -13.48 27.54 -9.14
C SER A 370 -13.34 26.32 -10.06
N LEU A 371 -12.90 25.20 -9.50
CA LEU A 371 -12.83 23.91 -10.19
C LEU A 371 -14.24 23.47 -10.59
N LEU A 372 -14.57 23.64 -11.87
CA LEU A 372 -15.77 23.07 -12.48
C LEU A 372 -15.59 21.55 -12.64
N LEU A 373 -15.77 20.84 -11.52
CA LEU A 373 -15.52 19.40 -11.43
C LEU A 373 -16.23 18.64 -12.55
N THR A 374 -15.43 18.01 -13.41
CA THR A 374 -15.84 17.07 -14.43
C THR A 374 -16.50 15.84 -13.80
N LYS A 375 -17.16 15.01 -14.61
CA LYS A 375 -17.82 13.79 -14.13
C LYS A 375 -16.84 12.86 -13.39
N LYS A 376 -15.60 12.73 -13.87
CA LYS A 376 -14.60 11.82 -13.30
C LYS A 376 -14.05 12.34 -11.97
N GLU A 377 -13.81 13.65 -11.85
CA GLU A 377 -13.36 14.26 -10.61
C GLU A 377 -14.42 14.12 -9.51
N ARG A 378 -15.70 14.34 -9.85
CA ARG A 378 -16.82 14.06 -8.91
C ARG A 378 -16.86 12.60 -8.50
N GLN A 379 -16.67 11.66 -9.43
CA GLN A 379 -16.59 10.24 -9.10
C GLN A 379 -15.43 9.96 -8.13
N ASN A 380 -14.24 10.54 -8.35
CA ASN A 380 -13.12 10.41 -7.43
C ASN A 380 -13.43 11.01 -6.04
N TYR A 381 -14.07 12.18 -5.94
CA TYR A 381 -14.52 12.73 -4.66
C TYR A 381 -15.54 11.82 -3.96
N HIS A 382 -16.51 11.27 -4.68
CA HIS A 382 -17.45 10.29 -4.12
C HIS A 382 -16.75 9.01 -3.68
N LEU A 383 -15.71 8.55 -4.39
CA LEU A 383 -14.87 7.42 -4.00
C LEU A 383 -14.09 7.71 -2.71
N ILE A 384 -13.48 8.89 -2.56
CA ILE A 384 -12.80 9.31 -1.32
C ILE A 384 -13.81 9.36 -0.17
N LYS A 385 -14.97 9.96 -0.37
CA LYS A 385 -16.03 10.06 0.64
C LYS A 385 -16.51 8.67 1.08
N ASN A 386 -16.82 7.79 0.13
CA ASN A 386 -17.23 6.41 0.41
C ASN A 386 -16.11 5.62 1.10
N PHE A 387 -14.86 5.80 0.69
CA PHE A 387 -13.69 5.19 1.31
C PHE A 387 -13.48 5.67 2.76
N LEU A 388 -13.70 6.96 3.01
CA LEU A 388 -13.67 7.54 4.35
C LEU A 388 -14.78 7.01 5.26
N SER A 389 -16.01 6.93 4.76
CA SER A 389 -17.19 6.49 5.52
C SER A 389 -17.32 4.97 5.67
N THR A 390 -16.73 4.17 4.79
CA THR A 390 -16.89 2.69 4.81
C THR A 390 -15.60 1.91 5.05
N ARG A 391 -14.44 2.57 4.94
CA ARG A 391 -13.09 1.94 4.91
C ARG A 391 -12.92 0.81 3.90
N LYS A 392 -13.79 0.73 2.89
CA LYS A 392 -13.75 -0.27 1.82
C LYS A 392 -13.29 0.38 0.53
N MET A 393 -12.34 -0.26 -0.14
CA MET A 393 -12.00 0.12 -1.52
C MET A 393 -13.03 -0.49 -2.46
N LEU A 394 -13.64 0.36 -3.29
CA LEU A 394 -14.57 -0.08 -4.32
C LEU A 394 -13.79 -0.58 -5.54
N PHE A 395 -13.99 -1.85 -5.89
CA PHE A 395 -13.54 -2.43 -7.16
C PHE A 395 -14.63 -2.19 -8.21
N ILE A 396 -14.35 -1.37 -9.22
CA ILE A 396 -15.32 -1.03 -10.26
C ILE A 396 -15.20 -2.05 -11.39
N TYR A 397 -16.17 -2.97 -11.47
CA TYR A 397 -16.32 -3.89 -12.59
C TYR A 397 -17.25 -3.30 -13.65
N PRO A 398 -17.02 -3.53 -14.97
CA PRO A 398 -17.79 -2.89 -16.05
C PRO A 398 -19.31 -3.06 -15.99
N TYR A 399 -19.81 -4.09 -15.31
CA TYR A 399 -21.21 -4.49 -15.33
C TYR A 399 -21.97 -4.27 -14.02
N HIS A 400 -21.30 -3.97 -12.90
CA HIS A 400 -21.93 -3.82 -11.59
C HIS A 400 -21.34 -2.63 -10.83
N THR A 401 -22.19 -1.66 -10.50
CA THR A 401 -21.87 -0.57 -9.56
C THR A 401 -23.00 -0.55 -8.53
N VAL A 402 -22.66 -0.72 -7.25
CA VAL A 402 -23.61 -0.65 -6.13
C VAL A 402 -23.26 0.59 -5.33
N GLU A 403 -24.03 1.65 -5.53
CA GLU A 403 -23.89 2.92 -4.81
C GLU A 403 -24.81 2.90 -3.58
N ILE A 404 -24.31 3.43 -2.47
CA ILE A 404 -25.10 3.71 -1.27
C ILE A 404 -24.73 5.11 -0.81
N GLU A 405 -25.72 5.98 -0.67
CA GLU A 405 -25.51 7.33 -0.16
C GLU A 405 -25.24 7.30 1.35
N SER A 406 -24.16 7.93 1.76
CA SER A 406 -24.08 8.49 3.10
C SER A 406 -23.18 9.73 3.13
N ASN A 407 -23.08 10.21 4.34
CA ASN A 407 -22.55 11.46 4.78
C ASN A 407 -21.67 11.04 6.03
N GLY A 408 -20.53 11.67 6.36
CA GLY A 408 -20.43 13.12 6.39
C GLY A 408 -19.33 13.86 7.17
N ASN A 409 -19.74 14.41 8.33
CA ASN A 409 -19.30 15.66 9.01
C ASN A 409 -17.78 15.82 9.21
N ASP A 410 -17.29 17.03 8.91
CA ASP A 410 -16.16 17.66 9.61
C ASP A 410 -16.29 17.45 11.13
N ASP A 411 -15.18 17.07 11.78
CA ASP A 411 -14.74 17.56 13.11
C ASP A 411 -13.49 16.81 13.63
N PHE A 412 -12.43 16.76 12.80
CA PHE A 412 -11.07 16.74 13.35
C PHE A 412 -10.06 17.42 12.40
N ALA A 413 -9.93 18.74 12.57
CA ALA A 413 -8.96 19.54 11.84
C ALA A 413 -8.01 20.27 12.81
N MET A 414 -6.73 19.95 12.70
CA MET A 414 -5.66 20.61 13.42
C MET A 414 -5.11 21.77 12.59
N ILE A 415 -4.98 22.96 13.18
CA ILE A 415 -4.40 24.11 12.49
C ILE A 415 -2.93 24.27 12.89
N VAL A 416 -2.01 24.23 11.92
CA VAL A 416 -0.57 24.44 12.21
C VAL A 416 -0.32 25.90 12.61
N PRO A 417 0.46 26.17 13.69
CA PRO A 417 0.82 27.52 14.09
C PRO A 417 1.66 28.21 13.01
N ASN A 418 1.36 29.48 12.72
CA ASN A 418 2.20 30.33 11.86
C ASN A 418 3.64 30.53 12.40
N SER A 419 3.95 30.09 13.62
CA SER A 419 5.31 30.07 14.18
C SER A 419 6.18 28.92 13.67
N CYS A 420 5.58 27.85 13.11
CA CYS A 420 6.33 26.72 12.57
C CYS A 420 7.19 27.17 11.38
N ARG A 421 8.47 27.43 11.65
CA ARG A 421 9.48 27.94 10.70
C ARG A 421 10.61 26.93 10.43
N LYS A 422 10.32 25.64 10.61
CA LYS A 422 11.29 24.58 10.30
C LYS A 422 11.50 24.49 8.79
N ASP A 423 12.62 23.92 8.38
CA ASP A 423 12.97 23.66 6.99
C ASP A 423 13.38 22.20 6.78
N MET A 424 13.66 21.80 5.54
CA MET A 424 14.12 20.44 5.23
C MET A 424 15.46 20.07 5.89
N ASN A 425 16.25 21.04 6.35
CA ASN A 425 17.49 20.76 7.07
C ASN A 425 17.19 20.28 8.49
N PHE A 426 16.16 20.82 9.16
CA PHE A 426 15.69 20.30 10.46
C PHE A 426 15.32 18.80 10.37
N VAL A 427 14.54 18.38 9.37
CA VAL A 427 14.12 16.96 9.23
C VAL A 427 15.31 16.05 9.00
N ARG A 428 16.26 16.46 8.15
CA ARG A 428 17.51 15.72 7.88
C ARG A 428 18.41 15.64 9.12
N GLN A 429 18.60 16.75 9.82
CA GLN A 429 19.40 16.82 11.03
C GLN A 429 18.78 15.96 12.14
N TYR A 430 17.47 16.04 12.34
CA TYR A 430 16.75 15.20 13.28
C TYR A 430 16.96 13.70 12.99
N ALA A 431 16.89 13.30 11.72
CA ALA A 431 17.12 11.92 11.32
C ALA A 431 18.57 11.44 11.56
N MET A 432 19.56 12.33 11.44
CA MET A 432 20.96 12.01 11.71
C MET A 432 21.29 11.98 13.22
N GLU A 433 20.74 12.90 14.00
CA GLU A 433 21.06 13.05 15.44
C GLU A 433 20.26 12.08 16.33
N HIS A 434 19.02 11.73 15.95
CA HIS A 434 18.09 10.93 16.76
C HIS A 434 17.84 9.52 16.22
N GLY A 435 18.84 8.91 15.57
CA GLY A 435 18.70 7.60 14.93
C GLY A 435 18.28 6.46 15.88
N ASN A 436 18.62 6.54 17.17
CA ASN A 436 18.19 5.55 18.17
C ASN A 436 16.73 5.75 18.57
N GLU A 437 16.33 7.00 18.84
CA GLU A 437 14.98 7.40 19.19
C GLU A 437 14.00 7.10 18.04
N LEU A 438 14.40 7.35 16.78
CA LEU A 438 13.64 6.93 15.60
C LEU A 438 13.36 5.41 15.62
N ASN A 439 14.35 4.58 15.96
CA ASN A 439 14.15 3.14 16.03
C ASN A 439 13.25 2.71 17.21
N LEU A 440 13.26 3.44 18.34
CA LEU A 440 12.29 3.26 19.43
C LEU A 440 10.86 3.59 18.96
N CYS A 441 10.68 4.72 18.28
CA CYS A 441 9.38 5.14 17.71
C CYS A 441 8.86 4.09 16.71
N ARG A 442 9.70 3.67 15.76
CA ARG A 442 9.37 2.65 14.75
C ARG A 442 9.00 1.31 15.38
N HIS A 443 9.76 0.83 16.37
CA HIS A 443 9.39 -0.36 17.14
C HIS A 443 8.01 -0.20 17.77
N ALA A 444 7.79 0.88 18.52
CA ALA A 444 6.56 1.07 19.28
C ALA A 444 5.33 1.16 18.35
N LEU A 445 5.45 1.88 17.23
CA LEU A 445 4.43 1.95 16.18
C LEU A 445 4.08 0.56 15.61
N LEU A 446 5.09 -0.24 15.26
CA LEU A 446 4.90 -1.59 14.70
C LEU A 446 4.41 -2.64 15.72
N SER A 447 4.79 -2.50 17.00
CA SER A 447 4.54 -3.51 18.04
C SER A 447 3.26 -3.28 18.86
N CYS A 448 2.84 -2.03 19.07
CA CYS A 448 1.61 -1.70 19.81
C CYS A 448 0.30 -2.34 19.27
N PRO A 449 0.11 -2.56 17.95
CA PRO A 449 -1.17 -3.02 17.41
C PRO A 449 -1.62 -4.41 17.86
N LYS A 450 -0.70 -5.33 18.12
CA LYS A 450 -1.00 -6.73 18.49
C LYS A 450 -1.83 -6.84 19.79
N SER A 451 -1.81 -5.83 20.67
CA SER A 451 -2.54 -5.83 21.95
C SER A 451 -3.84 -5.03 21.98
N PHE A 452 -3.98 -3.98 21.15
CA PHE A 452 -5.03 -2.96 21.31
C PHE A 452 -6.47 -3.51 21.31
N CYS A 453 -6.81 -4.36 20.34
CA CYS A 453 -8.15 -4.95 20.22
C CYS A 453 -8.54 -5.86 21.40
N ASN A 454 -7.56 -6.35 22.17
CA ASN A 454 -7.75 -7.24 23.31
C ASN A 454 -7.86 -6.49 24.65
N ILE A 455 -7.90 -5.15 24.63
CA ILE A 455 -8.02 -4.32 25.84
C ILE A 455 -9.49 -4.14 26.21
N SER A 456 -9.86 -4.67 27.38
CA SER A 456 -11.18 -4.45 27.95
C SER A 456 -11.22 -3.14 28.75
N ILE A 457 -12.41 -2.54 28.80
CA ILE A 457 -12.71 -1.42 29.69
C ILE A 457 -13.24 -2.06 30.99
N CYS A 458 -12.82 -1.56 32.15
CA CYS A 458 -13.35 -2.04 33.42
C CYS A 458 -14.58 -1.21 33.85
N LYS A 459 -15.45 -1.81 34.67
CA LYS A 459 -16.72 -1.19 35.11
C LYS A 459 -16.57 0.22 35.70
N THR A 460 -15.50 0.47 36.45
CA THR A 460 -15.19 1.81 36.98
C THR A 460 -15.00 2.83 35.87
N VAL A 461 -14.25 2.49 34.82
CA VAL A 461 -14.05 3.37 33.66
C VAL A 461 -15.32 3.50 32.82
N GLU A 462 -16.16 2.46 32.72
CA GLU A 462 -17.48 2.56 32.09
C GLU A 462 -18.38 3.58 32.81
N GLU A 463 -18.41 3.55 34.16
CA GLU A 463 -19.16 4.50 34.98
C GLU A 463 -18.62 5.94 34.80
N MET A 464 -17.29 6.14 34.84
CA MET A 464 -16.65 7.43 34.58
C MET A 464 -16.90 7.95 33.15
N ALA A 465 -16.94 7.06 32.15
CA ALA A 465 -17.22 7.41 30.76
C ALA A 465 -18.66 7.91 30.58
N VAL A 466 -19.63 7.28 31.24
CA VAL A 466 -21.03 7.74 31.27
C VAL A 466 -21.14 9.11 31.95
N GLU A 467 -20.50 9.31 33.11
CA GLU A 467 -20.50 10.62 33.78
C GLU A 467 -19.84 11.72 32.94
N SER A 468 -18.74 11.40 32.24
CA SER A 468 -18.06 12.30 31.33
C SER A 468 -18.97 12.71 30.16
N PHE A 469 -19.64 11.75 29.53
CA PHE A 469 -20.60 12.03 28.45
C PHE A 469 -21.77 12.88 28.93
N LEU A 470 -22.39 12.55 30.06
CA LEU A 470 -23.47 13.35 30.65
C LEU A 470 -23.02 14.78 31.01
N THR A 471 -21.76 14.95 31.39
CA THR A 471 -21.17 16.27 31.64
C THR A 471 -20.97 17.05 30.35
N MET A 472 -20.45 16.41 29.29
CA MET A 472 -20.33 17.02 27.96
C MET A 472 -21.69 17.47 27.41
N GLN A 473 -22.73 16.64 27.54
CA GLN A 473 -24.12 16.97 27.13
C GLN A 473 -24.75 18.14 27.92
N ARG A 474 -24.31 18.38 29.16
CA ARG A 474 -24.77 19.52 29.97
C ARG A 474 -24.13 20.84 29.53
N ILE A 475 -22.87 20.80 29.09
CA ILE A 475 -22.10 21.97 28.66
C ILE A 475 -22.43 22.31 27.20
N TYR A 476 -22.34 21.33 26.30
CA TYR A 476 -22.59 21.48 24.87
C TYR A 476 -23.77 20.59 24.46
N ARG A 477 -24.84 21.18 23.92
CA ARG A 477 -26.03 20.44 23.46
C ARG A 477 -25.88 19.86 22.04
N ASN A 478 -24.70 19.34 21.71
CA ASN A 478 -24.42 18.64 20.45
C ASN A 478 -24.14 17.16 20.75
N ALA A 479 -25.14 16.31 20.61
CA ALA A 479 -25.00 14.91 20.97
C ALA A 479 -24.03 14.13 20.08
N ASN A 480 -23.84 14.55 18.83
CA ASN A 480 -23.00 13.86 17.86
C ASN A 480 -21.52 14.14 18.14
N ASP A 481 -21.13 15.40 18.32
CA ASP A 481 -19.76 15.75 18.72
C ASP A 481 -19.41 15.13 20.09
N ASN A 482 -20.31 15.24 21.08
CA ASN A 482 -20.11 14.61 22.38
C ASN A 482 -19.92 13.08 22.28
N SER A 483 -20.56 12.41 21.32
CA SER A 483 -20.42 10.97 21.07
C SER A 483 -19.09 10.65 20.38
N ALA A 484 -18.71 11.41 19.34
CA ALA A 484 -17.42 11.27 18.67
C ALA A 484 -16.25 11.53 19.64
N ARG A 485 -16.38 12.54 20.50
CA ARG A 485 -15.43 12.87 21.58
C ARG A 485 -15.30 11.77 22.62
N LEU A 486 -16.42 11.21 23.10
CA LEU A 486 -16.40 10.05 24.00
C LEU A 486 -15.68 8.86 23.36
N HIS A 487 -15.96 8.61 22.09
CA HIS A 487 -15.34 7.51 21.33
C HIS A 487 -13.83 7.71 21.18
N ARG A 488 -13.37 8.94 20.85
CA ARG A 488 -11.93 9.30 20.86
C ARG A 488 -11.29 9.09 22.23
N GLN A 489 -11.94 9.49 23.33
CA GLN A 489 -11.44 9.28 24.69
C GLN A 489 -11.28 7.79 25.03
N LEU A 490 -12.25 6.95 24.65
CA LEU A 490 -12.17 5.49 24.82
C LEU A 490 -11.00 4.89 24.03
N ILE A 491 -10.81 5.31 22.78
CA ILE A 491 -9.69 4.87 21.92
C ILE A 491 -8.34 5.28 22.51
N ILE A 492 -8.19 6.54 22.92
CA ILE A 492 -6.96 7.05 23.54
C ILE A 492 -6.66 6.32 24.85
N SER A 493 -7.67 6.05 25.69
CA SER A 493 -7.48 5.30 26.94
C SER A 493 -7.03 3.85 26.69
N LYS A 494 -7.55 3.19 25.64
CA LYS A 494 -7.07 1.88 25.18
C LYS A 494 -5.64 1.95 24.65
N LEU A 495 -5.30 2.99 23.89
CA LEU A 495 -3.93 3.20 23.39
C LEU A 495 -2.94 3.31 24.56
N LEU A 496 -3.19 4.21 25.51
CA LEU A 496 -2.36 4.41 26.69
C LEU A 496 -2.21 3.12 27.52
N THR A 497 -3.28 2.32 27.59
CA THR A 497 -3.28 1.00 28.24
C THR A 497 -2.39 0.00 27.48
N SER A 498 -2.47 -0.02 26.15
CA SER A 498 -1.64 -0.84 25.25
C SER A 498 -0.15 -0.52 25.38
N LEU A 499 0.18 0.77 25.39
CA LEU A 499 1.55 1.28 25.52
C LEU A 499 2.19 0.93 26.87
N LYS A 500 1.38 0.90 27.94
CA LYS A 500 1.76 0.41 29.28
C LYS A 500 1.84 -1.14 29.37
N GLY A 501 1.50 -1.89 28.32
CA GLY A 501 1.47 -3.36 28.32
C GLY A 501 0.33 -3.97 29.17
N LYS A 502 -0.69 -3.19 29.50
CA LYS A 502 -1.85 -3.63 30.31
C LYS A 502 -2.96 -4.18 29.40
N LYS A 503 -3.83 -5.03 29.98
CA LYS A 503 -4.99 -5.63 29.28
C LYS A 503 -6.34 -4.98 29.62
N THR A 504 -6.35 -4.09 30.60
CA THR A 504 -7.57 -3.47 31.16
C THR A 504 -7.34 -1.98 31.32
N VAL A 505 -8.24 -1.14 30.81
CA VAL A 505 -8.16 0.32 31.01
C VAL A 505 -8.32 0.63 32.49
N ASP A 506 -7.37 1.38 33.04
CA ASP A 506 -7.38 1.87 34.42
C ASP A 506 -7.74 3.37 34.49
N GLU A 507 -8.03 3.84 35.70
CA GLU A 507 -8.40 5.23 36.00
C GLU A 507 -7.33 6.23 35.55
N ASP A 508 -6.04 5.89 35.67
CA ASP A 508 -4.93 6.72 35.19
C ASP A 508 -4.96 6.90 33.66
N CYS A 509 -5.21 5.82 32.90
CA CYS A 509 -5.28 5.88 31.44
C CYS A 509 -6.53 6.61 30.97
N TRP A 510 -7.65 6.44 31.66
CA TRP A 510 -8.88 7.19 31.39
C TRP A 510 -8.72 8.68 31.67
N THR A 511 -8.25 9.04 32.87
CA THR A 511 -8.02 10.44 33.27
C THR A 511 -7.04 11.13 32.33
N LYS A 512 -5.93 10.46 31.99
CA LYS A 512 -4.99 10.98 30.99
C LYS A 512 -5.68 11.16 29.63
N ALA A 513 -6.47 10.21 29.15
CA ALA A 513 -7.19 10.36 27.88
C ALA A 513 -8.15 11.57 27.86
N LEU A 514 -8.82 11.88 28.98
CA LEU A 514 -9.61 13.10 29.14
C LEU A 514 -8.75 14.36 29.02
N GLU A 515 -7.60 14.41 29.69
CA GLU A 515 -6.64 15.54 29.60
C GLU A 515 -6.16 15.77 28.16
N LEU A 516 -5.82 14.69 27.44
CA LEU A 516 -5.33 14.77 26.05
C LEU A 516 -6.41 15.31 25.09
N GLU A 517 -7.64 14.83 25.20
CA GLU A 517 -8.77 15.30 24.38
C GLU A 517 -9.13 16.76 24.70
N ASN A 518 -9.20 17.11 25.99
CA ASN A 518 -9.54 18.46 26.44
C ASN A 518 -8.48 19.49 26.03
N GLY A 519 -7.18 19.14 26.11
CA GLY A 519 -6.09 20.00 25.63
C GLY A 519 -6.16 20.28 24.13
N THR A 520 -6.72 19.35 23.35
CA THR A 520 -6.89 19.50 21.91
C THR A 520 -8.04 20.44 21.55
N LEU A 521 -9.17 20.34 22.25
CA LEU A 521 -10.32 21.24 22.09
C LEU A 521 -9.97 22.71 22.39
N ILE A 522 -9.26 22.97 23.50
CA ILE A 522 -8.85 24.33 23.89
C ILE A 522 -8.02 25.00 22.78
N PHE A 523 -7.15 24.24 22.10
CA PHE A 523 -6.36 24.77 21.00
C PHE A 523 -7.24 25.12 19.79
N CYS A 524 -8.19 24.26 19.42
CA CYS A 524 -9.15 24.54 18.35
C CYS A 524 -9.98 25.80 18.63
N GLU A 525 -10.57 25.92 19.83
CA GLU A 525 -11.35 27.10 20.23
C GLU A 525 -10.50 28.39 20.21
N ILE A 526 -9.25 28.36 20.70
CA ILE A 526 -8.37 29.55 20.71
C ILE A 526 -7.99 30.00 19.29
N VAL A 527 -7.77 29.06 18.36
CA VAL A 527 -7.40 29.40 16.98
C VAL A 527 -8.61 29.85 16.16
N LEU A 528 -9.78 29.23 16.36
CA LEU A 528 -11.03 29.67 15.71
C LEU A 528 -11.47 31.06 16.19
N ASN A 529 -11.42 31.33 17.50
CA ASN A 529 -11.78 32.64 18.07
C ASN A 529 -10.80 33.79 17.70
N LYS A 530 -9.65 33.47 17.07
CA LYS A 530 -8.68 34.45 16.55
C LYS A 530 -8.75 34.66 15.05
N LEU A 531 -9.56 33.90 14.33
CA LEU A 531 -9.85 34.17 12.93
C LEU A 531 -10.89 35.31 12.85
N PRO A 532 -10.67 36.36 12.05
CA PRO A 532 -11.75 37.29 11.72
C PRO A 532 -12.88 36.50 11.05
N SER A 533 -14.14 36.89 11.30
CA SER A 533 -15.30 36.23 10.73
C SER A 533 -15.28 36.34 9.21
N LEU A 534 -14.75 35.32 8.54
CA LEU A 534 -14.80 35.17 7.09
C LEU A 534 -16.27 35.09 6.68
N GLY A 535 -16.66 35.99 5.78
CA GLY A 535 -18.03 36.11 5.31
C GLY A 535 -18.52 34.83 4.64
N GLU A 536 -19.84 34.61 4.71
CA GLU A 536 -20.56 33.47 4.17
C GLU A 536 -20.51 33.45 2.62
N ASP A 537 -19.39 33.08 1.99
CA ASP A 537 -19.27 33.02 0.52
C ASP A 537 -18.21 32.03 -0.04
N TYR A 538 -17.71 31.06 0.75
CA TYR A 538 -16.67 30.11 0.31
C TYR A 538 -17.20 28.69 -0.05
N SER A 539 -17.29 28.42 -1.35
CA SER A 539 -17.96 27.26 -1.97
C SER A 539 -17.17 25.92 -1.96
N LEU A 540 -16.38 25.63 -0.93
CA LEU A 540 -15.69 24.33 -0.75
C LEU A 540 -15.71 23.83 0.70
N ASP A 541 -15.65 24.73 1.68
CA ASP A 541 -15.80 24.38 3.11
C ASP A 541 -17.16 23.73 3.43
N HIS A 542 -18.19 23.95 2.61
CA HIS A 542 -19.52 23.39 2.85
C HIS A 542 -19.68 21.91 2.44
N PHE A 543 -18.69 21.30 1.77
CA PHE A 543 -18.80 19.94 1.26
C PHE A 543 -18.50 18.84 2.29
N TRP A 544 -17.67 19.14 3.28
CA TRP A 544 -17.25 18.17 4.30
C TRP A 544 -18.20 18.15 5.53
N SER A 545 -19.05 19.16 5.71
CA SER A 545 -19.71 19.45 7.00
C SER A 545 -21.12 18.81 7.23
N THR A 546 -21.36 17.52 6.99
CA THR A 546 -22.71 16.95 7.24
C THR A 546 -22.77 15.44 7.57
N VAL A 547 -22.83 14.93 8.83
CA VAL A 547 -23.18 13.53 9.36
C VAL A 547 -22.08 12.55 9.87
N LEU A 548 -22.22 12.05 11.11
CA LEU A 548 -22.40 10.61 11.45
C LEU A 548 -22.98 10.48 12.87
N CYS A 549 -23.94 9.57 13.05
CA CYS A 549 -24.45 9.15 14.37
C CYS A 549 -24.14 7.67 14.56
N PHE A 550 -23.68 7.28 15.75
CA PHE A 550 -23.58 5.87 16.14
C PHE A 550 -24.81 5.43 16.93
N ASP A 551 -25.44 4.33 16.50
CA ASP A 551 -26.46 3.61 17.25
C ASP A 551 -25.91 2.20 17.54
N GLU A 552 -25.33 1.98 18.73
CA GLU A 552 -25.22 0.65 19.37
C GLU A 552 -24.76 0.78 20.83
N PHE A 553 -25.61 1.33 21.70
CA PHE A 553 -25.38 1.31 23.16
C PHE A 553 -26.69 1.30 23.98
N TYR A 554 -27.68 0.46 23.65
CA TYR A 554 -28.75 0.12 24.60
C TYR A 554 -29.45 -1.23 24.31
N CYS A 555 -29.97 -1.84 25.38
CA CYS A 555 -30.99 -2.91 25.40
C CYS A 555 -30.61 -4.33 24.94
N ASN A 556 -29.82 -4.99 25.79
CA ASN A 556 -29.91 -6.43 26.00
C ASN A 556 -31.30 -6.83 26.60
N ARG A 557 -32.22 -7.40 25.81
CA ARG A 557 -33.40 -8.17 26.30
C ARG A 557 -34.11 -8.99 25.20
N ASN A 558 -34.01 -10.32 25.34
CA ASN A 558 -34.97 -11.39 24.96
C ASN A 558 -36.01 -11.14 23.84
N HIS A 559 -35.97 -11.94 22.75
CA HIS A 559 -36.80 -13.15 22.61
C HIS A 559 -36.63 -13.88 21.25
N LEU A 560 -36.47 -15.20 21.33
CA LEU A 560 -36.92 -16.27 20.41
C LEU A 560 -37.46 -15.91 19.00
N VAL A 561 -36.86 -16.49 17.94
CA VAL A 561 -37.41 -17.56 17.07
C VAL A 561 -36.27 -18.15 16.20
N ASP A 562 -36.30 -19.46 15.95
CA ASP A 562 -35.32 -20.27 15.19
C ASP A 562 -36.06 -21.02 14.03
N PRO A 563 -35.44 -21.87 13.18
CA PRO A 563 -34.94 -21.54 11.84
C PRO A 563 -35.67 -22.34 10.72
N ASN A 564 -34.98 -22.52 9.58
CA ASN A 564 -35.24 -23.42 8.44
C ASN A 564 -35.99 -22.84 7.22
N SER A 565 -35.25 -22.65 6.11
CA SER A 565 -35.75 -22.94 4.75
C SER A 565 -34.57 -23.21 3.80
N ASP A 566 -34.18 -24.49 3.69
CA ASP A 566 -33.33 -24.97 2.59
C ASP A 566 -34.13 -25.02 1.28
N ILE A 567 -33.58 -24.50 0.18
CA ILE A 567 -33.95 -24.92 -1.18
C ILE A 567 -32.67 -25.07 -2.03
N ASN A 568 -32.20 -26.31 -2.13
CA ASN A 568 -31.31 -26.77 -3.20
C ASN A 568 -32.14 -27.61 -4.18
N SER A 569 -32.17 -27.27 -5.48
CA SER A 569 -32.78 -28.15 -6.49
C SER A 569 -32.33 -27.89 -7.94
N LEU A 570 -31.67 -28.90 -8.53
CA LEU A 570 -31.73 -29.30 -9.97
C LEU A 570 -31.05 -28.36 -11.00
N LEU A 571 -30.41 -28.80 -12.11
CA LEU A 571 -29.95 -30.10 -12.66
C LEU A 571 -28.86 -29.81 -13.75
N PRO A 572 -28.02 -30.77 -14.20
CA PRO A 572 -26.88 -30.52 -15.10
C PRO A 572 -27.14 -30.87 -16.59
N MET A 573 -26.32 -30.33 -17.50
CA MET A 573 -26.14 -30.83 -18.88
C MET A 573 -24.65 -30.87 -19.31
N LYS A 574 -24.35 -31.72 -20.30
CA LYS A 574 -22.99 -32.16 -20.67
C LYS A 574 -22.39 -31.39 -21.88
N ALA A 575 -21.08 -31.18 -21.79
CA ALA A 575 -20.04 -31.29 -22.84
C ALA A 575 -20.41 -31.07 -24.32
N ASN A 576 -19.84 -30.02 -24.93
CA ASN A 576 -18.82 -30.12 -26.00
C ASN A 576 -18.63 -28.76 -26.70
N ASN A 577 -17.46 -28.14 -26.54
CA ASN A 577 -16.64 -27.54 -27.61
C ASN A 577 -15.47 -26.75 -27.03
N PHE A 578 -14.34 -26.76 -27.73
CA PHE A 578 -13.17 -25.94 -27.42
C PHE A 578 -13.47 -24.44 -27.58
N GLY A 579 -12.91 -23.63 -26.69
CA GLY A 579 -12.79 -22.18 -26.85
C GLY A 579 -13.51 -21.32 -25.81
N ARG A 580 -12.78 -20.30 -25.34
CA ARG A 580 -13.18 -19.16 -24.50
C ARG A 580 -13.20 -19.36 -22.97
N TYR A 581 -12.50 -18.42 -22.35
CA TYR A 581 -12.36 -18.10 -20.93
C TYR A 581 -13.58 -18.43 -20.05
N SER A 582 -13.34 -19.24 -19.01
CA SER A 582 -14.30 -19.48 -17.93
C SER A 582 -14.17 -18.42 -16.83
N THR A 583 -14.82 -17.27 -17.02
CA THR A 583 -15.02 -16.28 -15.95
C THR A 583 -16.06 -16.80 -14.94
N ASN A 584 -15.65 -17.53 -13.90
CA ASN A 584 -16.59 -18.08 -12.90
C ASN A 584 -15.98 -18.29 -11.51
N SER A 585 -15.76 -17.20 -10.76
CA SER A 585 -15.62 -17.23 -9.28
C SER A 585 -15.78 -15.85 -8.59
N TYR A 586 -16.47 -14.89 -9.22
CA TYR A 586 -16.70 -13.55 -8.64
C TYR A 586 -17.83 -13.54 -7.58
N SER A 587 -17.60 -14.23 -6.45
CA SER A 587 -18.53 -14.16 -5.30
C SER A 587 -17.79 -14.06 -3.96
N LYS A 588 -18.02 -12.94 -3.24
CA LYS A 588 -17.54 -12.61 -1.88
C LYS A 588 -16.07 -12.13 -1.73
N PHE A 589 -15.65 -11.14 -2.52
CA PHE A 589 -14.48 -10.32 -2.15
C PHE A 589 -14.84 -9.26 -1.10
N ASN A 590 -14.73 -9.60 0.19
CA ASN A 590 -14.63 -8.62 1.28
C ASN A 590 -13.14 -8.33 1.56
N ALA A 591 -12.52 -7.49 0.74
CA ALA A 591 -11.19 -6.95 1.00
C ALA A 591 -11.28 -5.82 2.04
N GLY A 592 -11.49 -6.19 3.31
CA GLY A 592 -11.43 -5.27 4.45
C GLY A 592 -9.99 -4.94 4.79
N SER A 593 -9.45 -3.90 4.17
CA SER A 593 -8.08 -3.43 4.39
C SER A 593 -8.07 -2.18 5.28
N ALA A 594 -7.45 -2.31 6.46
CA ALA A 594 -7.29 -1.20 7.39
C ALA A 594 -6.32 -0.15 6.83
N PHE A 595 -6.84 1.08 6.67
CA PHE A 595 -6.10 2.26 6.24
C PHE A 595 -6.58 3.47 7.04
N ASN A 596 -5.67 4.43 7.30
CA ASN A 596 -6.06 5.78 7.72
C ASN A 596 -5.72 6.79 6.63
N LEU A 597 -6.50 7.86 6.65
CA LEU A 597 -6.28 9.06 5.85
C LEU A 597 -5.75 10.19 6.75
N ILE A 598 -4.69 10.84 6.30
CA ILE A 598 -4.38 12.21 6.68
C ILE A 598 -4.69 13.10 5.48
N THR A 599 -5.38 14.22 5.68
CA THR A 599 -5.58 15.24 4.66
C THR A 599 -4.77 16.47 5.05
N ILE A 600 -3.94 16.99 4.15
CA ILE A 600 -3.15 18.21 4.36
C ILE A 600 -3.74 19.30 3.48
N GLN A 601 -4.15 20.41 4.07
CA GLN A 601 -4.85 21.50 3.41
C GLN A 601 -4.11 22.82 3.55
N TYR A 602 -3.86 23.48 2.42
CA TYR A 602 -3.56 24.90 2.41
C TYR A 602 -4.88 25.66 2.45
N ILE A 603 -5.05 26.50 3.47
CA ILE A 603 -6.12 27.49 3.50
C ILE A 603 -5.40 28.84 3.47
N PRO A 604 -5.51 29.62 2.38
CA PRO A 604 -4.96 30.97 2.36
C PRO A 604 -5.61 31.75 3.50
N VAL A 605 -4.79 32.24 4.43
CA VAL A 605 -5.26 33.26 5.35
C VAL A 605 -5.33 34.55 4.54
N ASP A 606 -6.56 35.00 4.25
CA ASP A 606 -6.80 36.28 3.59
C ASP A 606 -5.97 37.37 4.28
N SER A 607 -5.04 37.97 3.52
CA SER A 607 -4.10 38.97 4.03
C SER A 607 -4.75 40.35 4.02
N LYS A 608 -5.58 40.62 5.04
CA LYS A 608 -6.14 41.94 5.37
C LYS A 608 -6.05 42.21 6.86
#